data_AF-A0A661E2K7-F1
#
_entry.id   AF-A0A661E2K7-F1
#
_cell.length_a   1.000
_cell.length_b   1.000
_cell.length_c   1.000
_cell.angle_alpha   90.00
_cell.angle_beta   90.00
_cell.angle_gamma   90.00
#
_symmetry.space_group_name_H-M   'P 1'
#
loop_
_entity.id
_entity.type
_entity.pdbx_description
1 polymer ?
#
loop_
_entity_poly.entity_id
_entity_poly.type
_entity_poly.pdbx_seq_one_letter_code
_entity_poly.pdbx_strand_id
1 'polypeptide(L)'
;MSIFGNLFSKKAQPPSSVEEVSRILERFATATSMSVDREDLARYPAKQYKVMAFHFGAIEYLAREFQLDETQILGVLVIFLDTYFIMPITESGSISERVQGFYDKPEERAFLEAGSDVCRRWHESNERRAPLELGERLQAP
;
A
#
# COMPACT_ATOMS: atom_id res chain seq x y z
N MET A 1 -21.47 1.89 48.89
CA MET A 1 -21.06 2.87 47.86
C MET A 1 -19.65 2.52 47.41
N SER A 2 -19.49 2.03 46.18
CA SER A 2 -18.21 1.55 45.67
C SER A 2 -17.39 2.71 45.10
N ILE A 3 -16.19 2.92 45.65
CA ILE A 3 -15.27 4.03 45.33
C ILE A 3 -14.25 3.64 44.24
N PHE A 4 -14.41 2.46 43.62
CA PHE A 4 -13.43 1.88 42.68
C PHE A 4 -13.89 1.82 41.22
N GLY A 5 -15.01 2.46 40.86
CA GLY A 5 -15.61 2.34 39.53
C GLY A 5 -14.91 3.08 38.38
N ASN A 6 -13.97 4.01 38.66
CA ASN A 6 -13.51 4.98 37.65
C ASN A 6 -12.03 4.93 37.26
N LEU A 7 -11.27 3.91 37.68
CA LEU A 7 -9.81 3.85 37.40
C LEU A 7 -9.42 3.11 36.10
N PHE A 8 -10.38 2.48 35.39
CA PHE A 8 -10.08 1.68 34.19
C PHE A 8 -10.98 1.95 32.99
N SER A 9 -11.49 3.17 32.82
CA SER A 9 -11.90 3.61 31.48
C SER A 9 -10.66 4.15 30.77
N LYS A 10 -9.80 3.25 30.28
CA LYS A 10 -8.78 3.62 29.30
C LYS A 10 -9.57 4.06 28.06
N LYS A 11 -9.82 5.37 27.92
CA LYS A 11 -10.33 5.92 26.66
C LYS A 11 -9.44 5.34 25.56
N ALA A 12 -10.05 4.67 24.59
CA ALA A 12 -9.31 4.13 23.44
C ALA A 12 -8.46 5.28 22.89
N GLN A 13 -7.13 5.10 22.91
CA GLN A 13 -6.22 6.08 22.38
C GLN A 13 -6.53 6.19 20.88
N PRO A 14 -6.67 7.41 20.33
CA PRO A 14 -6.85 7.54 18.89
C PRO A 14 -5.66 6.86 18.19
N PRO A 15 -5.89 6.17 17.06
CA PRO A 15 -4.81 5.50 16.34
C PRO A 15 -3.75 6.53 15.95
N SER A 16 -2.49 6.12 16.00
CA SER A 16 -1.39 6.86 15.41
C SER A 16 -1.58 6.98 13.89
N SER A 17 -0.95 7.99 13.27
CA SER A 17 -0.99 8.18 11.81
C SER A 17 -0.57 6.91 11.06
N VAL A 18 0.42 6.17 11.57
CA VAL A 18 0.88 4.91 10.97
C VAL A 18 -0.20 3.83 11.04
N GLU A 19 -0.90 3.68 12.16
CA GLU A 19 -2.01 2.73 12.29
C GLU A 19 -3.18 3.09 11.38
N GLU A 20 -3.47 4.38 11.23
CA GLU A 20 -4.51 4.85 10.33
C GLU A 20 -4.16 4.60 8.86
N VAL A 21 -2.94 4.95 8.43
CA VAL A 21 -2.44 4.63 7.08
C VAL A 21 -2.47 3.13 6.82
N SER A 22 -2.02 2.31 7.78
CA SER A 22 -1.97 0.84 7.62
C SER A 22 -3.37 0.26 7.43
N ARG A 23 -4.36 0.74 8.20
CA ARG A 23 -5.76 0.34 8.07
C ARG A 23 -6.37 0.76 6.72
N ILE A 24 -6.06 1.96 6.24
CA ILE A 24 -6.52 2.43 4.93
C ILE A 24 -5.89 1.59 3.82
N LEU A 25 -4.58 1.35 3.91
CA LEU A 25 -3.82 0.57 2.95
C LEU A 25 -4.29 -0.89 2.89
N GLU A 26 -4.59 -1.53 4.01
CA GLU A 26 -5.14 -2.89 4.07
C GLU A 26 -6.46 -3.00 3.29
N ARG A 27 -7.36 -2.05 3.51
CA ARG A 27 -8.64 -1.99 2.79
C ARG A 27 -8.46 -1.72 1.31
N PHE A 28 -7.51 -0.86 0.96
CA PHE A 28 -7.17 -0.56 -0.43
C PHE A 28 -6.57 -1.80 -1.13
N ALA A 29 -5.60 -2.47 -0.50
CA ALA A 29 -4.99 -3.70 -0.99
C ALA A 29 -5.99 -4.85 -1.15
N THR A 30 -6.95 -4.95 -0.24
CA THR A 30 -8.07 -5.90 -0.36
C THR A 30 -8.89 -5.59 -1.62
N ALA A 31 -9.25 -4.32 -1.84
CA ALA A 31 -10.03 -3.91 -3.00
C ALA A 31 -9.30 -4.12 -4.33
N THR A 32 -8.00 -3.81 -4.40
CA THR A 32 -7.19 -4.04 -5.60
C THR A 32 -7.03 -5.53 -5.89
N SER A 33 -6.89 -6.37 -4.84
CA SER A 33 -6.72 -7.82 -4.99
C SER A 33 -7.88 -8.52 -5.70
N MET A 34 -9.08 -7.94 -5.68
CA MET A 34 -10.25 -8.47 -6.39
C MET A 34 -10.11 -8.43 -7.92
N SER A 35 -9.20 -7.58 -8.43
CA SER A 35 -8.96 -7.39 -9.87
C SER A 35 -7.69 -8.07 -10.38
N VAL A 36 -6.92 -8.68 -9.48
CA VAL A 36 -5.58 -9.19 -9.77
C VAL A 36 -5.57 -10.71 -9.73
N ASP A 37 -5.16 -11.33 -10.83
CA ASP A 37 -4.97 -12.78 -10.92
C ASP A 37 -3.66 -13.18 -10.21
N ARG A 38 -3.80 -13.90 -9.09
CA ARG A 38 -2.66 -14.34 -8.26
C ARG A 38 -1.82 -15.42 -8.94
N GLU A 39 -2.42 -16.27 -9.77
CA GLU A 39 -1.67 -17.31 -10.50
C GLU A 39 -0.82 -16.68 -11.60
N ASP A 40 -1.38 -15.68 -12.29
CA ASP A 40 -0.66 -14.88 -13.28
C ASP A 40 0.47 -14.08 -12.63
N LEU A 41 0.24 -13.43 -11.48
CA LEU A 41 1.31 -12.77 -10.72
C LEU A 41 2.44 -13.73 -10.33
N ALA A 42 2.12 -14.93 -9.85
CA ALA A 42 3.13 -15.92 -9.47
C ALA A 42 3.97 -16.36 -10.68
N ARG A 43 3.42 -16.32 -11.89
CA ARG A 43 4.09 -16.71 -13.14
C ARG A 43 4.96 -15.61 -13.73
N TYR A 44 4.62 -14.34 -13.51
CA TYR A 44 5.27 -13.20 -14.17
C TYR A 44 5.82 -12.16 -13.18
N PRO A 45 7.12 -12.22 -12.83
CA PRO A 45 7.76 -11.29 -11.90
C PRO A 45 7.62 -9.80 -12.28
N ALA A 46 7.62 -9.48 -13.57
CA ALA A 46 7.41 -8.11 -14.04
C ALA A 46 6.05 -7.52 -13.63
N LYS A 47 4.99 -8.35 -13.57
CA LYS A 47 3.68 -7.92 -13.08
C LYS A 47 3.68 -7.71 -11.56
N GLN A 48 4.45 -8.50 -10.82
CA GLN A 48 4.62 -8.28 -9.38
C GLN A 48 5.24 -6.91 -9.11
N TYR A 49 6.29 -6.52 -9.84
CA TYR A 49 6.89 -5.19 -9.68
C TYR A 49 5.92 -4.06 -10.01
N LYS A 50 5.06 -4.22 -11.03
CA LYS A 50 3.99 -3.25 -11.35
C LYS A 50 2.97 -3.12 -10.22
N VAL A 51 2.55 -4.24 -9.61
CA VAL A 51 1.66 -4.22 -8.44
C VAL A 51 2.34 -3.61 -7.22
N MET A 52 3.61 -3.90 -6.97
CA MET A 52 4.38 -3.26 -5.88
C MET A 52 4.49 -1.75 -6.09
N ALA A 53 4.85 -1.30 -7.30
CA ALA A 53 4.96 0.11 -7.64
C ALA A 53 3.63 0.83 -7.41
N PHE A 54 2.53 0.23 -7.84
CA PHE A 54 1.17 0.76 -7.63
C PHE A 54 0.85 0.95 -6.14
N HIS A 55 1.08 -0.07 -5.31
CA HIS A 55 0.80 0.06 -3.88
C HIS A 55 1.79 0.99 -3.18
N PHE A 56 3.04 1.08 -3.66
CA PHE A 56 3.98 2.07 -3.16
C PHE A 56 3.50 3.51 -3.46
N GLY A 57 2.97 3.77 -4.65
CA GLY A 57 2.34 5.06 -4.96
C GLY A 57 1.16 5.40 -4.04
N ALA A 58 0.36 4.40 -3.66
CA ALA A 58 -0.71 4.57 -2.66
C ALA A 58 -0.14 4.90 -1.27
N ILE A 59 0.96 4.24 -0.87
CA ILE A 59 1.68 4.54 0.38
C ILE A 59 2.21 5.97 0.36
N GLU A 60 2.79 6.45 -0.74
CA GLU A 60 3.29 7.82 -0.84
C GLU A 60 2.20 8.88 -0.75
N TYR A 61 1.05 8.61 -1.37
CA TYR A 61 -0.13 9.46 -1.21
C TYR A 61 -0.54 9.55 0.27
N LEU A 62 -0.75 8.41 0.91
CA LEU A 62 -1.17 8.37 2.32
C LEU A 62 -0.10 8.98 3.24
N ALA A 63 1.18 8.75 2.95
CA ALA A 63 2.26 9.34 3.71
C ALA A 63 2.25 10.87 3.66
N ARG A 64 1.99 11.46 2.49
CA ARG A 64 1.86 12.92 2.35
C ARG A 64 0.64 13.44 3.08
N GLU A 65 -0.51 12.77 2.94
CA GLU A 65 -1.77 13.16 3.59
C GLU A 65 -1.67 13.11 5.12
N PHE A 66 -1.02 12.07 5.65
CA PHE A 66 -0.86 11.86 7.09
C PHE A 66 0.48 12.37 7.66
N GLN A 67 1.26 13.09 6.84
CA GLN A 67 2.54 13.70 7.19
C GLN A 67 3.54 12.72 7.84
N LEU A 68 3.64 11.51 7.27
CA LEU A 68 4.59 10.51 7.73
C LEU A 68 6.03 10.90 7.37
N ASP A 69 6.96 10.61 8.26
CA ASP A 69 8.39 10.74 7.99
C ASP A 69 8.94 9.55 7.18
N GLU A 70 10.18 9.66 6.69
CA GLU A 70 10.83 8.62 5.89
C GLU A 70 10.91 7.25 6.59
N THR A 71 11.10 7.24 7.92
CA THR A 71 11.19 6.01 8.71
C THR A 71 9.81 5.34 8.79
N GLN A 72 8.77 6.13 9.00
CA GLN A 72 7.39 5.65 9.04
C GLN A 72 6.93 5.13 7.68
N ILE A 73 7.27 5.82 6.58
CA ILE A 73 7.00 5.37 5.21
C ILE A 73 7.65 4.01 4.96
N LEU A 74 8.94 3.88 5.30
CA LEU A 74 9.66 2.62 5.14
C LEU A 74 9.05 1.49 5.98
N GLY A 75 8.64 1.78 7.22
CA GLY A 75 7.96 0.82 8.08
C GLY A 75 6.64 0.31 7.47
N VAL A 76 5.80 1.22 6.95
CA VAL A 76 4.56 0.85 6.26
C VAL A 76 4.85 0.00 5.03
N LEU A 77 5.87 0.37 4.23
CA LEU A 77 6.27 -0.41 3.07
C LEU A 77 6.73 -1.82 3.45
N VAL A 78 7.59 -1.97 4.46
CA VAL A 78 8.08 -3.28 4.92
C VAL A 78 6.93 -4.17 5.36
N ILE A 79 6.01 -3.66 6.18
CA ILE A 79 4.84 -4.42 6.65
C ILE A 79 3.96 -4.82 5.46
N PHE A 80 3.74 -3.91 4.52
CA PHE A 80 2.95 -4.19 3.33
C PHE A 80 3.58 -5.30 2.47
N LEU A 81 4.90 -5.24 2.25
CA LEU A 81 5.61 -6.27 1.49
C LEU A 81 5.57 -7.63 2.20
N ASP A 82 5.83 -7.67 3.50
CA ASP A 82 5.76 -8.91 4.31
C ASP A 82 4.37 -9.54 4.27
N THR A 83 3.32 -8.71 4.27
CA THR A 83 1.92 -9.16 4.28
C THR A 83 1.46 -9.68 2.91
N TYR A 84 1.81 -8.98 1.82
CA TYR A 84 1.18 -9.20 0.51
C TYR A 84 2.11 -9.76 -0.56
N PHE A 85 3.42 -9.75 -0.34
CA PHE A 85 4.41 -10.21 -1.31
C PHE A 85 5.28 -11.31 -0.70
N ILE A 86 4.97 -12.55 -1.07
CA ILE A 86 5.84 -13.70 -0.83
C ILE A 86 6.98 -13.65 -1.87
N MET A 87 7.82 -12.61 -1.84
CA MET A 87 9.04 -12.62 -2.64
C MET A 87 10.12 -13.38 -1.86
N PRO A 88 10.75 -14.41 -2.44
CA PRO A 88 12.08 -14.77 -1.99
C PRO A 88 12.98 -13.57 -2.31
N ILE A 89 13.36 -12.80 -1.29
CA ILE A 89 14.40 -11.77 -1.40
C ILE A 89 15.73 -12.51 -1.61
N THR A 90 15.90 -13.13 -2.77
CA THR A 90 17.07 -13.97 -3.09
C THR A 90 17.89 -13.44 -4.25
N GLU A 91 17.54 -12.30 -4.85
CA GLU A 91 18.38 -11.63 -5.85
C GLU A 91 18.54 -10.13 -5.53
N SER A 92 19.51 -9.88 -4.65
CA SER A 92 20.30 -8.64 -4.49
C SER A 92 19.60 -7.30 -4.74
N GLY A 93 19.09 -6.70 -3.66
CA GLY A 93 18.83 -5.26 -3.59
C GLY A 93 18.25 -4.85 -2.24
N SER A 94 18.70 -3.71 -1.71
CA SER A 94 18.04 -3.02 -0.60
C SER A 94 16.63 -2.57 -1.00
N ILE A 95 15.73 -2.43 -0.02
CA ILE A 95 14.38 -1.88 -0.26
C ILE A 95 14.47 -0.51 -0.93
N SER A 96 15.47 0.30 -0.55
CA SER A 96 15.74 1.59 -1.16
C SER A 96 16.07 1.49 -2.66
N GLU A 97 16.87 0.51 -3.09
CA GLU A 97 17.14 0.27 -4.51
C GLU A 97 15.88 -0.17 -5.27
N ARG A 98 15.00 -0.96 -4.64
CA ARG A 98 13.70 -1.31 -5.25
C ARG A 98 12.81 -0.09 -5.39
N VAL A 99 12.70 0.75 -4.36
CA VAL A 99 11.95 2.01 -4.39
C VAL A 99 12.47 2.91 -5.50
N GLN A 100 13.79 3.12 -5.57
CA GLN A 100 14.42 3.88 -6.65
C GLN A 100 14.11 3.29 -8.02
N GLY A 101 14.10 1.96 -8.13
CA GLY A 101 13.73 1.26 -9.36
C GLY A 101 12.29 1.53 -9.84
N PHE A 102 11.34 1.82 -8.95
CA PHE A 102 9.99 2.25 -9.36
C PHE A 102 10.01 3.61 -10.04
N TYR A 103 10.90 4.49 -9.61
CA TYR A 103 11.09 5.78 -10.26
C TYR A 103 11.87 5.64 -11.57
N ASP A 104 12.95 4.88 -11.60
CA ASP A 104 13.86 4.89 -12.76
C ASP A 104 13.26 4.23 -14.01
N LYS A 105 12.38 3.24 -13.83
CA LYS A 105 11.78 2.50 -14.94
C LYS A 105 10.44 3.12 -15.35
N PRO A 106 10.28 3.60 -16.60
CA PRO A 106 9.06 4.30 -17.02
C PRO A 106 7.76 3.52 -16.81
N GLU A 107 7.77 2.21 -17.05
CA GLU A 107 6.60 1.36 -16.85
C GLU A 107 6.22 1.26 -15.36
N GLU A 108 7.19 1.06 -14.48
CA GLU A 108 6.91 0.97 -13.04
C GLU A 108 6.51 2.34 -12.48
N ARG A 109 7.10 3.43 -12.99
CA ARG A 109 6.73 4.80 -12.63
C ARG A 109 5.28 5.10 -12.98
N ALA A 110 4.82 4.67 -14.15
CA ALA A 110 3.42 4.84 -14.55
C ALA A 110 2.45 4.11 -13.61
N PHE A 111 2.83 2.94 -13.09
CA PHE A 111 2.05 2.23 -12.08
C PHE A 111 2.11 2.92 -10.72
N LEU A 112 3.27 3.45 -10.32
CA LEU A 112 3.42 4.26 -9.10
C LEU A 112 2.51 5.49 -9.13
N GLU A 113 2.56 6.28 -10.19
CA GLU A 113 1.71 7.47 -10.35
C GLU A 113 0.22 7.10 -10.36
N ALA A 114 -0.14 6.02 -11.07
CA ALA A 114 -1.51 5.51 -11.09
C ALA A 114 -1.99 5.06 -9.71
N GLY A 115 -1.15 4.39 -8.93
CA GLY A 115 -1.47 3.94 -7.59
C GLY A 115 -1.74 5.08 -6.62
N SER A 116 -0.95 6.15 -6.71
CA SER A 116 -1.17 7.40 -5.97
C SER A 116 -2.52 8.03 -6.32
N ASP A 117 -2.82 8.20 -7.61
CA ASP A 117 -4.08 8.82 -8.04
C ASP A 117 -5.31 7.96 -7.70
N VAL A 118 -5.24 6.65 -7.94
CA VAL A 118 -6.33 5.72 -7.64
C VAL A 118 -6.60 5.68 -6.14
N CYS A 119 -5.56 5.64 -5.31
CA CYS A 119 -5.72 5.67 -3.85
C CYS A 119 -6.38 6.98 -3.40
N ARG A 120 -5.95 8.12 -3.94
CA ARG A 120 -6.55 9.43 -3.69
C ARG A 120 -8.03 9.46 -4.06
N ARG A 121 -8.40 9.05 -5.27
CA ARG A 121 -9.82 9.01 -5.72
C ARG A 121 -10.66 8.06 -4.87
N TRP A 122 -10.12 6.90 -4.51
CA TRP A 122 -10.81 5.95 -3.66
C TRP A 122 -10.98 6.45 -2.21
N HIS A 123 -9.96 7.10 -1.65
CA HIS A 123 -9.93 7.59 -0.28
C HIS A 123 -10.77 8.85 -0.10
N GLU A 124 -10.59 9.87 -0.96
CA GLU A 124 -11.24 11.18 -0.83
C GLU A 124 -12.60 11.23 -1.49
N SER A 125 -12.70 10.68 -2.72
CA SER A 125 -13.92 10.77 -3.53
C SER A 125 -14.82 9.54 -3.40
N ASN A 126 -14.44 8.57 -2.55
CA ASN A 126 -15.17 7.33 -2.32
C ASN A 126 -15.45 6.54 -3.61
N GLU A 127 -14.59 6.68 -4.63
CA GLU A 127 -14.75 6.02 -5.92
C GLU A 127 -14.44 4.51 -5.78
N ARG A 128 -15.47 3.74 -5.42
CA ARG A 128 -15.32 2.31 -5.04
C ARG A 128 -14.75 1.42 -6.13
N ARG A 129 -14.84 1.83 -7.40
CA ARG A 129 -14.34 1.08 -8.55
C ARG A 129 -12.90 1.43 -8.92
N ALA A 130 -12.35 2.56 -8.44
CA ALA A 130 -11.01 2.98 -8.80
C ALA A 130 -9.94 1.89 -8.55
N PRO A 131 -9.97 1.11 -7.43
CA PRO A 131 -9.00 0.04 -7.21
C PRO A 131 -8.97 -1.06 -8.29
N LEU A 132 -10.05 -1.24 -9.05
CA LEU A 132 -10.13 -2.24 -10.12
C LEU A 132 -9.26 -1.87 -11.34
N GLU A 133 -8.89 -0.59 -11.47
CA GLU A 133 -8.01 -0.11 -12.54
C GLU A 133 -6.65 -0.80 -12.53
N LEU A 134 -6.19 -1.30 -11.36
CA LEU A 134 -4.97 -2.07 -11.29
C LEU A 134 -5.03 -3.32 -12.18
N GLY A 135 -6.09 -4.12 -12.04
CA GLY A 135 -6.30 -5.30 -12.86
C GLY A 135 -6.44 -4.97 -14.35
N GLU A 136 -7.16 -3.90 -14.67
CA GLU A 136 -7.33 -3.42 -16.05
C GLU A 136 -5.98 -3.04 -16.68
N ARG A 137 -5.12 -2.34 -15.93
CA ARG A 137 -3.77 -1.95 -16.37
C ARG A 137 -2.82 -3.13 -16.53
N LEU A 138 -2.97 -4.18 -15.73
CA LEU A 138 -2.15 -5.39 -15.84
C LEU A 138 -2.51 -6.25 -17.06
N GLN A 139 -3.71 -6.06 -17.63
CA GLN A 139 -4.17 -6.73 -18.84
C GLN A 139 -3.81 -5.95 -20.11
N ALA A 140 -3.42 -4.68 -19.98
CA ALA A 140 -2.94 -3.90 -21.12
C ALA A 140 -1.64 -4.52 -21.66
N PRO A 141 -1.52 -4.67 -23.00
CA PRO A 141 -0.35 -5.29 -23.64
C PRO A 141 0.96 -4.53 -23.40
#